data_AF-A0A3C0Y9N9-F1
#
_entry.id   AF-A0A3C0Y9N9-F1
#
_cell.length_a   1.000
_cell.length_b   1.000
_cell.length_c   1.000
_cell.angle_alpha   90.00
_cell.angle_beta   90.00
_cell.angle_gamma   90.00
#
_symmetry.space_group_name_H-M   'P 1'
#
loop_
_entity.id
_entity.type
_entity.pdbx_description
1 polymer ?
#
loop_
_entity_poly.entity_id
_entity_poly.type
_entity_poly.pdbx_seq_one_letter_code
_entity_poly.pdbx_strand_id
1 'polypeptide(L)'
;MSGTPSQPSTGYIVQRGGHKPDKKQLRELRKDAKMVLLPNTFSKTEQIGAWIDPRPMTLVMAATSQTKTDEVVTALIHCVEGMKIKAFGEKNRTARARRDWLTCDEGVDISAEILLGGIYSALPPRNWLGKADLIFV
;
A
#
# COMPACT_ATOMS: atom_id res chain seq x y z
N MET A 1 -8.57 -4.30 -42.42
CA MET A 1 -9.71 -3.41 -42.13
C MET A 1 -10.02 -3.52 -40.64
N SER A 2 -9.23 -2.87 -39.78
CA SER A 2 -9.45 -2.86 -38.33
C SER A 2 -10.38 -1.70 -38.00
N GLY A 3 -11.68 -1.96 -37.97
CA GLY A 3 -12.66 -1.02 -37.44
C GLY A 3 -12.37 -0.83 -35.96
N THR A 4 -11.69 0.24 -35.60
CA THR A 4 -11.61 0.69 -34.21
C THR A 4 -13.04 0.95 -33.74
N PRO A 5 -13.51 0.31 -32.66
CA PRO A 5 -14.84 0.60 -32.16
C PRO A 5 -14.82 2.06 -31.69
N SER A 6 -15.63 2.90 -32.35
CA SER A 6 -15.73 4.31 -31.98
C SER A 6 -16.28 4.39 -30.55
N GLN A 7 -15.40 4.71 -29.60
CA GLN A 7 -15.82 5.02 -28.24
C GLN A 7 -16.84 6.17 -28.31
N PRO A 8 -18.02 6.05 -27.69
CA PRO A 8 -18.90 7.20 -27.53
C PRO A 8 -18.27 8.14 -26.51
N SER A 9 -17.35 8.97 -26.97
CA SER A 9 -16.79 10.05 -26.17
C SER A 9 -17.91 11.04 -25.87
N THR A 10 -17.87 11.71 -24.72
CA THR A 10 -18.84 12.75 -24.35
C THR A 10 -19.03 13.80 -25.47
N GLY A 11 -17.99 14.07 -26.26
CA GLY A 11 -18.05 14.94 -27.44
C GLY A 11 -18.93 14.41 -28.58
N TYR A 12 -18.97 13.10 -28.80
CA TYR A 12 -19.83 12.46 -29.81
C TYR A 12 -21.33 12.65 -29.50
N ILE A 13 -21.70 12.63 -28.22
CA ILE A 13 -23.10 12.79 -27.78
C ILE A 13 -23.55 14.24 -27.89
N VAL A 14 -22.68 15.19 -27.57
CA VAL A 14 -22.98 16.62 -27.74
C VAL A 14 -23.14 16.97 -29.22
N GLN A 15 -22.32 16.37 -30.11
CA GLN A 15 -22.45 16.57 -31.56
C GLN A 15 -23.74 15.98 -32.15
N ARG A 16 -24.22 14.83 -31.65
CA ARG A 16 -25.44 14.18 -32.18
C ARG A 16 -26.74 14.62 -31.50
N GLY A 17 -26.70 14.91 -30.21
CA GLY A 17 -27.88 15.18 -29.39
C GLY A 17 -28.06 16.65 -28.98
N GLY A 18 -27.07 17.51 -29.24
CA GLY A 18 -27.13 18.95 -28.95
C GLY A 18 -27.18 19.33 -27.46
N HIS A 19 -27.20 18.35 -26.55
CA HIS A 19 -27.26 18.59 -25.11
C HIS A 19 -26.09 17.93 -24.38
N LYS A 20 -25.72 18.51 -23.24
CA LYS A 20 -24.74 17.91 -22.33
C LYS A 20 -25.37 16.69 -21.66
N PRO A 21 -24.68 15.53 -21.58
CA PRO A 21 -25.25 14.34 -20.98
C PRO A 21 -25.50 14.53 -19.48
N ASP A 22 -26.64 14.05 -19.00
CA ASP A 22 -27.01 14.08 -17.59
C ASP A 22 -26.16 13.10 -16.75
N LYS A 23 -26.18 13.24 -15.42
CA LYS A 23 -25.42 12.40 -14.47
C LYS A 23 -25.67 10.91 -14.68
N LYS A 24 -26.92 10.52 -15.00
CA LYS A 24 -27.28 9.12 -15.28
C LYS A 24 -26.63 8.62 -16.58
N GLN A 25 -26.75 9.39 -17.66
CA GLN A 25 -26.15 9.06 -18.96
C GLN A 25 -24.62 8.96 -18.86
N LEU A 26 -23.98 9.88 -18.12
CA LEU A 26 -22.54 9.83 -17.90
C LEU A 26 -22.11 8.62 -17.08
N ARG A 27 -22.94 8.14 -16.15
CA ARG A 27 -22.67 6.91 -15.38
C ARG A 27 -22.77 5.66 -16.25
N GLU A 28 -23.76 5.60 -17.13
CA GLU A 28 -23.92 4.51 -18.11
C GLU A 28 -22.74 4.49 -19.09
N LEU A 29 -22.34 5.65 -19.63
CA LEU A 29 -21.17 5.75 -20.50
C LEU A 29 -19.87 5.31 -19.81
N ARG A 30 -19.67 5.66 -18.54
CA ARG A 30 -18.51 5.17 -17.77
C ARG A 30 -18.56 3.66 -17.56
N LYS A 31 -19.75 3.09 -17.36
CA LYS A 31 -19.92 1.64 -17.19
C LYS A 31 -19.61 0.91 -18.48
N ASP A 32 -20.13 1.38 -19.61
CA ASP A 32 -19.90 0.79 -20.93
C ASP A 32 -18.43 0.92 -21.34
N ALA A 33 -17.83 2.09 -21.14
CA ALA A 33 -16.40 2.30 -21.35
C ALA A 33 -15.57 1.35 -20.46
N LYS A 34 -15.95 1.14 -19.20
CA LYS A 34 -15.27 0.17 -18.32
C LYS A 34 -15.37 -1.25 -18.88
N MET A 35 -16.53 -1.70 -19.35
CA MET A 35 -16.70 -3.03 -19.94
C MET A 35 -15.83 -3.25 -21.19
N VAL A 36 -15.68 -2.21 -22.02
CA VAL A 36 -14.85 -2.27 -23.24
C VAL A 36 -13.36 -2.15 -22.93
N LEU A 37 -12.98 -1.40 -21.89
CA LEU A 37 -11.58 -1.19 -21.53
C LEU A 37 -11.02 -2.29 -20.60
N LEU A 38 -11.87 -3.05 -19.91
CA LEU A 38 -11.46 -4.14 -19.02
C LEU A 38 -10.58 -5.20 -19.70
N PRO A 39 -10.91 -5.75 -20.89
CA PRO A 39 -10.07 -6.72 -21.59
C PRO A 39 -8.69 -6.16 -21.98
N ASN A 40 -8.59 -4.84 -22.12
CA ASN A 40 -7.37 -4.13 -22.51
C ASN A 40 -6.63 -3.52 -21.32
N THR A 41 -7.09 -3.77 -20.09
CA THR A 41 -6.45 -3.22 -18.89
C THR A 41 -5.30 -4.12 -18.47
N PHE A 42 -4.08 -3.59 -18.47
CA PHE A 42 -2.94 -4.30 -17.90
C PHE A 42 -3.12 -4.44 -16.38
N SER A 43 -2.93 -5.65 -15.87
CA SER A 43 -2.90 -5.88 -14.43
C SER A 43 -1.69 -5.19 -13.82
N LYS A 44 -1.92 -4.36 -12.80
CA LYS A 44 -0.83 -3.86 -11.96
C LYS A 44 -0.50 -4.92 -10.93
N THR A 45 0.68 -5.51 -11.04
CA THR A 45 1.23 -6.39 -10.01
C THR A 45 2.12 -5.58 -9.08
N GLU A 46 1.95 -5.78 -7.78
CA GLU A 46 2.85 -5.25 -6.76
C GLU A 46 3.40 -6.42 -5.96
N GLN A 47 4.66 -6.33 -5.56
CA GLN A 47 5.32 -7.32 -4.70
C GLN A 47 5.59 -6.70 -3.35
N ILE A 48 5.11 -7.35 -2.29
CA ILE A 48 5.37 -6.95 -0.91
C ILE A 48 6.25 -8.02 -0.28
N GLY A 49 7.47 -7.63 0.09
CA GLY A 49 8.39 -8.51 0.79
C GLY A 49 7.93 -8.72 2.23
N ALA A 50 7.91 -9.98 2.68
CA ALA A 50 7.69 -10.36 4.08
C ALA A 50 8.86 -11.22 4.55
N TRP A 51 9.33 -10.96 5.76
CA TRP A 51 10.42 -11.69 6.41
C TRP A 51 9.97 -12.16 7.78
N ILE A 52 10.20 -13.43 8.08
CA ILE A 52 9.75 -14.10 9.31
C ILE A 52 11.00 -14.57 10.06
N ASP A 53 11.13 -14.15 11.32
CA ASP A 53 12.08 -14.75 12.26
C ASP A 53 11.35 -15.71 13.20
N PRO A 54 11.64 -17.02 13.14
CA PRO A 54 11.03 -17.98 14.04
C PRO A 54 11.51 -17.85 15.50
N ARG A 55 12.66 -17.22 15.77
CA ARG A 55 13.23 -17.16 17.14
C ARG A 55 12.50 -16.15 18.05
N PRO A 56 12.43 -14.85 17.71
CA PRO A 56 11.60 -13.89 18.41
C PRO A 56 10.13 -13.92 17.94
N MET A 57 9.76 -14.80 16.99
CA MET A 57 8.45 -14.86 16.36
C MET A 57 8.00 -13.50 15.78
N THR A 58 8.94 -12.80 15.12
CA THR A 58 8.65 -11.51 14.50
C THR A 58 8.40 -11.66 13.00
N LEU A 59 7.42 -10.90 12.51
CA LEU A 59 7.12 -10.75 11.10
C LEU A 59 7.37 -9.29 10.71
N VAL A 60 8.29 -9.08 9.76
CA VAL A 60 8.62 -7.76 9.21
C VAL A 60 8.13 -7.72 7.77
N MET A 61 7.41 -6.65 7.39
CA MET A 61 6.86 -6.49 6.03
C MET A 61 7.29 -5.16 5.43
N ALA A 62 7.68 -5.19 4.15
CA ALA A 62 8.03 -4.01 3.37
C ALA A 62 6.78 -3.38 2.74
N ALA A 63 5.84 -2.93 3.59
CA ALA A 63 4.58 -2.32 3.16
C ALA A 63 4.59 -0.81 3.41
N THR A 64 4.12 -0.04 2.45
CA THR A 64 4.04 1.43 2.54
C THR A 64 2.73 1.93 3.11
N SER A 65 1.72 1.07 3.27
CA SER A 65 0.41 1.42 3.83
C SER A 65 -0.14 0.32 4.72
N GLN A 66 -0.95 0.71 5.71
CA GLN A 66 -1.62 -0.24 6.60
C GLN A 66 -2.56 -1.20 5.83
N THR A 67 -3.25 -0.71 4.80
CA THR A 67 -4.14 -1.55 3.98
C THR A 67 -3.38 -2.71 3.33
N LYS A 68 -2.18 -2.45 2.80
CA LYS A 68 -1.32 -3.48 2.22
C LYS A 68 -0.83 -4.48 3.26
N THR A 69 -0.45 -3.99 4.44
CA THR A 69 -0.11 -4.83 5.60
C THR A 69 -1.25 -5.79 5.93
N ASP A 70 -2.48 -5.29 6.01
CA ASP A 70 -3.65 -6.09 6.37
C ASP A 70 -4.00 -7.13 5.29
N GLU A 71 -3.86 -6.79 4.01
CA GLU A 71 -4.02 -7.73 2.89
C GLU A 71 -3.02 -8.89 2.97
N VAL A 72 -1.73 -8.59 3.21
CA VAL A 72 -0.68 -9.61 3.35
C VAL A 72 -0.91 -10.47 4.59
N VAL A 73 -1.27 -9.88 5.73
CA VAL A 73 -1.60 -10.61 6.96
C VAL A 73 -2.77 -11.56 6.74
N THR A 74 -3.81 -11.09 6.05
CA THR A 74 -4.99 -11.91 5.73
C THR A 74 -4.58 -13.09 4.85
N ALA A 75 -3.82 -12.84 3.77
CA ALA A 75 -3.32 -13.91 2.90
C ALA A 75 -2.46 -14.92 3.67
N LEU A 76 -1.63 -14.46 4.60
CA LEU A 76 -0.71 -15.31 5.35
C LEU A 76 -1.43 -16.18 6.40
N ILE A 77 -2.47 -15.66 7.06
CA ILE A 77 -3.36 -16.43 7.94
C ILE A 77 -4.13 -17.50 7.14
N HIS A 78 -4.55 -17.19 5.91
CA HIS A 78 -5.20 -18.17 5.04
C HIS A 78 -4.26 -19.28 4.57
N CYS A 79 -2.98 -18.96 4.33
CA CYS A 79 -1.99 -19.95 3.91
C CYS A 79 -1.48 -20.84 5.05
N VAL A 80 -1.51 -20.35 6.30
CA VAL A 80 -1.00 -21.08 7.47
C VAL A 80 -2.07 -21.16 8.55
N GLU A 81 -2.70 -22.32 8.64
CA GLU A 81 -3.74 -22.59 9.64
C GLU A 81 -3.20 -22.41 11.08
N GLY A 82 -3.99 -21.75 11.92
CA GLY A 82 -3.65 -21.53 13.34
C GLY A 82 -2.68 -20.37 13.60
N MET A 83 -2.20 -19.66 12.57
CA MET A 83 -1.32 -18.52 12.78
C MET A 83 -2.06 -17.32 13.38
N LYS A 84 -1.47 -16.73 14.43
CA LYS A 84 -1.96 -15.52 15.08
C LYS A 84 -0.92 -14.42 14.95
N ILE A 85 -1.27 -13.34 14.28
CA ILE A 85 -0.39 -12.18 14.09
C ILE A 85 -0.96 -11.03 14.91
N LYS A 86 -0.09 -10.35 15.66
CA LYS A 86 -0.44 -9.16 16.44
C LYS A 86 0.48 -8.02 16.04
N ALA A 87 -0.10 -6.83 15.89
CA ALA A 87 0.69 -5.62 15.66
C ALA A 87 1.71 -5.41 16.78
N PHE A 88 2.94 -5.09 16.40
CA PHE A 88 4.02 -4.83 17.32
C PHE A 88 4.05 -3.33 17.68
N GLY A 89 4.03 -3.02 18.98
CA GLY A 89 4.15 -1.66 19.50
C GLY A 89 2.84 -0.85 19.58
N GLU A 90 2.96 0.33 20.18
CA GLU A 90 1.86 1.28 20.38
C GLU A 90 1.65 2.18 19.16
N LYS A 91 0.39 2.45 18.82
CA LYS A 91 0.03 3.44 17.79
C LYS A 91 0.51 4.83 18.26
N ASN A 92 1.22 5.56 17.40
CA ASN A 92 1.78 6.92 17.64
C ASN A 92 3.10 6.99 18.42
N ARG A 93 3.80 5.88 18.63
CA ARG A 93 5.14 5.87 19.25
C ARG A 93 6.11 6.86 18.59
N THR A 94 6.06 6.97 17.26
CA THR A 94 6.91 7.86 16.45
C THR A 94 6.56 9.33 16.65
N ALA A 95 5.26 9.67 16.71
CA ALA A 95 4.80 11.02 16.99
C ALA A 95 5.16 11.48 18.41
N ARG A 96 5.08 10.56 19.39
CA ARG A 96 5.54 10.83 20.77
C ARG A 96 7.04 11.06 20.81
N ALA A 97 7.83 10.13 20.26
CA ALA A 97 9.28 10.25 20.17
C ALA A 97 9.74 11.56 19.51
N ARG A 98 9.07 11.96 18.42
CA ARG A 98 9.36 13.20 17.71
C ARG A 98 9.03 14.43 18.53
N ARG A 99 7.91 14.43 19.28
CA ARG A 99 7.58 15.51 20.21
C ARG A 99 8.66 15.61 21.27
N ASP A 100 8.99 14.49 21.90
CA ASP A 100 9.96 14.41 22.99
C ASP A 100 11.34 14.93 22.52
N TRP A 101 11.78 14.55 21.32
CA TRP A 101 13.00 15.06 20.69
C TRP A 101 12.99 16.58 20.47
N LEU A 102 11.87 17.13 19.96
CA LEU A 102 11.77 18.56 19.69
C LEU A 102 11.68 19.42 20.96
N THR A 103 11.26 18.85 22.09
CA THR A 103 11.04 19.59 23.35
C THR A 103 12.19 19.51 24.33
N CYS A 104 13.20 18.69 24.09
CA CYS A 104 14.36 18.54 24.97
C CYS A 104 15.53 19.40 24.47
N ASP A 105 16.00 20.31 25.32
CA ASP A 105 17.15 21.19 25.07
C ASP A 105 18.51 20.47 25.25
N GLU A 106 18.54 19.40 26.06
CA GLU A 106 19.68 18.51 26.20
C GLU A 106 19.36 17.21 25.45
N GLY A 107 20.25 16.84 24.52
CA GLY A 107 20.02 15.78 23.54
C GLY A 107 19.34 14.55 24.14
N VAL A 108 18.10 14.30 23.71
CA VAL A 108 17.39 13.07 24.09
C VAL A 108 18.26 11.92 23.63
N ASP A 109 18.61 11.04 24.58
CA ASP A 109 18.95 9.66 24.26
C ASP A 109 17.68 9.06 23.67
N ILE A 110 17.50 9.21 22.34
CA ILE A 110 16.37 8.67 21.60
C ILE A 110 16.44 7.19 21.90
N SER A 111 15.61 6.72 22.83
CA SER A 111 15.81 5.44 23.49
C SER A 111 16.14 4.41 22.42
N ALA A 112 17.17 3.58 22.60
CA ALA A 112 17.64 2.64 21.58
C ALA A 112 16.50 1.83 20.94
N GLU A 113 15.38 1.70 21.64
CA GLU A 113 14.14 1.14 21.15
C GLU A 113 13.45 1.86 19.95
N ILE A 114 13.73 3.14 19.69
CA ILE A 114 13.25 3.95 18.55
C ILE A 114 14.32 3.97 17.45
N LEU A 115 15.58 4.18 17.82
CA LEU A 115 16.71 4.18 16.87
C LEU A 115 16.96 2.80 16.25
N LEU A 116 16.57 1.73 16.95
CA LEU A 116 16.83 0.37 16.50
C LEU A 116 15.58 -0.50 16.37
N GLY A 117 14.38 0.03 16.65
CA GLY A 117 13.15 -0.75 16.58
C GLY A 117 13.27 -2.16 17.19
N GLY A 118 14.03 -2.38 18.27
CA GLY A 118 14.17 -3.68 18.98
C GLY A 118 14.54 -4.94 18.16
N ILE A 119 14.76 -4.84 16.85
CA ILE A 119 14.80 -6.00 15.91
C ILE A 119 16.20 -6.13 15.28
N TYR A 120 17.26 -5.53 15.82
CA TYR A 120 18.60 -5.63 15.17
C TYR A 120 19.17 -7.07 15.16
N SER A 121 18.66 -7.96 16.01
CA SER A 121 18.93 -9.40 15.92
C SER A 121 18.19 -10.10 14.78
N ALA A 122 17.22 -9.42 14.17
CA ALA A 122 16.21 -9.92 13.26
C ALA A 122 16.05 -8.99 12.04
N LEU A 123 17.10 -8.26 11.66
CA LEU A 123 17.11 -7.57 10.38
C LEU A 123 17.27 -8.61 9.25
N PRO A 124 16.50 -8.52 8.16
CA PRO A 124 16.74 -9.34 6.99
C PRO A 124 18.17 -9.13 6.50
N PRO A 125 18.81 -10.14 5.87
CA PRO A 125 20.18 -10.03 5.42
C PRO A 125 20.39 -8.80 4.54
N ARG A 126 21.56 -8.17 4.68
CA ARG A 126 21.92 -6.83 4.15
C ARG A 126 21.73 -6.65 2.63
N ASN A 127 21.47 -7.72 1.89
CA ASN A 127 21.23 -7.78 0.45
C ASN A 127 19.73 -7.78 0.04
N TRP A 128 18.79 -7.80 0.99
CA TRP A 128 17.35 -7.83 0.70
C TRP A 128 16.77 -6.45 0.32
N LEU A 129 17.33 -5.37 0.87
CA LEU A 129 16.95 -3.99 0.57
C LEU A 129 17.67 -3.51 -0.69
N GLY A 130 17.17 -3.89 -1.87
CA GLY A 130 17.60 -3.27 -3.12
C GLY A 130 17.27 -1.78 -3.13
N LYS A 131 18.29 -0.91 -3.09
CA LYS A 131 18.24 0.56 -3.37
C LYS A 131 17.13 1.36 -2.65
N ALA A 132 16.58 0.90 -1.55
CA ALA A 132 15.74 1.74 -0.70
C ALA A 132 16.63 2.33 0.39
N ASP A 133 17.05 3.58 0.21
CA ASP A 133 17.63 4.36 1.30
C ASP A 133 16.66 4.36 2.49
N LEU A 134 17.21 4.07 3.66
CA LEU A 134 16.46 3.94 4.90
C LEU A 134 15.64 5.21 5.16
N ILE A 135 14.32 5.08 5.05
CA ILE A 135 13.38 5.98 5.72
C ILE A 135 12.52 5.09 6.62
N PHE A 136 12.98 4.90 7.85
CA PHE A 136 12.16 4.40 8.94
C PHE A 136 11.55 5.64 9.63
N VAL A 137 10.25 5.87 9.46
CA VAL A 137 9.48 6.89 10.20
C VAL A 137 8.90 6.28 11.46
#